data_AF-A0A392RNU8-F1
#
_entry.id   AF-A0A392RNU8-F1
#
_cell.length_a   1.000
_cell.length_b   1.000
_cell.length_c   1.000
_cell.angle_alpha   90.00
_cell.angle_beta   90.00
_cell.angle_gamma   90.00
#
_symmetry.space_group_name_H-M   'P 1'
#
loop_
_entity.id
_entity.type
_entity.pdbx_description
1 polymer ?
#
loop_
_entity_poly.entity_id
_entity_poly.type
_entity_poly.pdbx_seq_one_letter_code
_entity_poly.pdbx_strand_id
1 'polypeptide(L)'
;AELKKLQAKNEKLRGELTRVENAFTDYREKHEIQVGLVTEPGQKTTEIARLTKERKKLHEELGALQLSMTSVEDEPETARGLSTRAELIEKIRVLGQDVLDGVKFGFDNAVDQLKVLNPTVELNTEGLS
;
A
#
# COMPACT_ATOMS: atom_id res chain seq x y z
N ALA A 1 -67.04 54.33 10.76
CA ALA A 1 -67.04 52.91 11.17
C ALA A 1 -66.14 52.05 10.28
N GLU A 2 -66.14 52.25 8.95
CA GLU A 2 -65.37 51.41 8.00
C GLU A 2 -63.85 51.44 8.17
N LEU A 3 -63.26 52.61 8.42
CA LEU A 3 -61.80 52.75 8.56
C LEU A 3 -61.24 51.88 9.72
N LYS A 4 -61.93 51.84 10.86
CA LYS A 4 -61.56 50.97 12.00
C LYS A 4 -61.68 49.49 11.65
N LYS A 5 -62.67 49.10 10.85
CA LYS A 5 -62.87 47.72 10.38
C LYS A 5 -61.75 47.29 9.43
N LEU A 6 -61.32 48.18 8.54
CA LEU A 6 -60.18 47.95 7.64
C LEU A 6 -58.86 47.84 8.41
N GLN A 7 -58.63 48.68 9.42
CA GLN A 7 -57.46 48.58 10.30
C GLN A 7 -57.40 47.24 11.03
N ALA A 8 -58.51 46.81 11.64
CA ALA A 8 -58.58 45.51 12.30
C ALA A 8 -58.31 44.34 11.33
N LYS A 9 -58.79 44.44 10.09
CA LYS A 9 -58.53 43.44 9.05
C LYS A 9 -57.05 43.42 8.64
N ASN A 10 -56.41 44.58 8.50
CA ASN A 10 -54.98 44.67 8.18
C ASN A 10 -54.11 44.07 9.27
N GLU A 11 -54.39 44.35 10.55
CA GLU A 11 -53.65 43.75 11.67
C GLU A 11 -53.81 42.22 11.68
N LYS A 12 -55.02 41.73 11.45
CA LYS A 12 -55.27 40.28 11.33
C LYS A 12 -54.47 39.66 10.18
N LEU A 13 -54.51 40.26 8.99
CA LEU A 13 -53.78 39.78 7.83
C LEU A 13 -52.26 39.80 8.07
N ARG A 14 -51.75 40.80 8.78
CA ARG A 14 -50.32 40.89 9.13
C ARG A 14 -49.89 39.76 10.06
N GLY A 15 -50.72 39.42 11.06
CA GLY A 15 -50.47 38.28 11.93
C GLY A 15 -50.54 36.94 11.18
N GLU A 16 -51.47 36.79 10.24
CA GLU A 16 -51.56 35.62 9.37
C GLU A 16 -50.31 35.50 8.47
N LEU A 17 -49.84 36.61 7.90
CA LEU A 17 -48.64 36.66 7.07
C LEU A 17 -47.40 36.17 7.84
N THR A 18 -47.15 36.73 9.03
CA THR A 18 -46.01 36.30 9.88
C THR A 18 -46.11 34.83 10.26
N ARG A 19 -47.32 34.32 10.52
CA ARG A 19 -47.52 32.89 10.82
C ARG A 19 -47.16 32.01 9.63
N VAL A 20 -47.58 32.40 8.42
CA VAL A 20 -47.27 31.66 7.19
C VAL A 20 -45.77 31.71 6.87
N GLU A 21 -45.13 32.86 7.04
CA GLU A 21 -43.68 33.03 6.83
C GLU A 21 -42.87 32.09 7.75
N ASN A 22 -43.24 32.00 9.02
CA ASN A 22 -42.59 31.09 9.97
C ASN A 22 -42.82 29.63 9.59
N ALA A 23 -44.04 29.26 9.21
CA ALA A 23 -44.35 27.89 8.79
C ALA A 23 -43.61 27.50 7.51
N PHE A 24 -43.44 28.43 6.57
CA PHE A 24 -42.70 28.19 5.34
C PHE A 24 -41.19 28.02 5.60
N THR A 25 -40.64 28.78 6.55
CA THR A 25 -39.24 28.64 6.97
C THR A 25 -38.99 27.27 7.61
N ASP A 26 -39.83 26.86 8.56
CA ASP A 26 -39.79 25.53 9.19
C ASP A 26 -39.94 24.39 8.16
N TYR A 27 -40.85 24.54 7.20
CA TYR A 27 -41.01 23.56 6.12
C TYR A 27 -39.75 23.46 5.25
N ARG A 28 -39.14 24.58 4.87
CA ARG A 28 -37.93 24.60 4.04
C ARG A 28 -36.78 23.86 4.72
N GLU A 29 -36.52 24.16 5.99
CA GLU A 29 -35.46 23.50 6.77
C GLU A 29 -35.69 21.98 6.84
N LYS A 30 -36.93 21.55 7.11
CA LYS A 30 -37.30 20.12 7.12
C LYS A 30 -37.09 19.45 5.77
N HIS A 31 -37.45 20.14 4.68
CA HIS A 31 -37.27 19.62 3.32
C HIS A 31 -35.78 19.45 2.99
N GLU A 32 -34.93 20.41 3.35
CA GLU A 32 -33.47 20.29 3.16
C GLU A 32 -32.90 19.06 3.88
N ILE A 33 -33.31 18.84 5.14
CA ILE A 33 -32.93 17.65 5.90
C ILE A 33 -33.44 16.37 5.22
N GLN A 34 -34.69 16.37 4.75
CA GLN A 34 -35.28 15.21 4.08
C GLN A 34 -34.53 14.85 2.80
N VAL A 35 -34.14 15.85 2.00
CA VAL A 35 -33.34 15.64 0.78
C VAL A 35 -31.99 15.01 1.13
N GLY A 36 -31.31 15.48 2.18
CA GLY A 36 -30.06 14.87 2.66
C GLY A 36 -30.26 13.41 3.08
N LEU A 37 -31.28 13.12 3.88
CA LEU A 37 -31.60 11.77 4.34
C LEU A 37 -31.95 10.80 3.21
N VAL A 38 -32.48 11.29 2.08
CA VAL A 38 -32.82 10.44 0.93
C VAL A 38 -31.61 10.26 0.00
N THR A 39 -30.80 11.30 -0.21
CA THR A 39 -29.73 11.27 -1.22
C THR A 39 -28.42 10.69 -0.69
N GLU A 40 -28.02 11.01 0.54
CA GLU A 40 -26.75 10.55 1.11
C GLU A 40 -26.64 9.03 1.25
N PRO A 41 -27.67 8.29 1.70
CA PRO A 41 -27.56 6.84 1.83
C PRO A 41 -27.32 6.15 0.49
N GLY A 42 -27.92 6.66 -0.60
CA GLY A 42 -27.68 6.15 -1.95
C GLY A 42 -26.22 6.32 -2.36
N GLN A 43 -25.66 7.52 -2.17
CA GLN A 43 -24.25 7.81 -2.45
C GLN A 43 -23.31 6.93 -1.61
N LYS A 44 -23.58 6.80 -0.30
CA LYS A 44 -22.81 5.93 0.60
C LYS A 44 -22.89 4.46 0.17
N THR A 45 -24.04 4.00 -0.29
CA THR A 45 -24.22 2.63 -0.80
C THR A 45 -23.38 2.37 -2.04
N THR A 46 -23.34 3.31 -2.99
CA THR A 46 -22.48 3.21 -4.18
C THR A 46 -21.00 3.17 -3.80
N GLU A 47 -20.57 4.02 -2.86
CA GLU A 47 -19.17 4.03 -2.42
C GLU A 47 -18.78 2.75 -1.66
N ILE A 48 -19.67 2.22 -0.82
CA ILE A 48 -19.48 0.92 -0.15
C ILE A 48 -19.29 -0.19 -1.19
N ALA A 49 -20.10 -0.21 -2.25
CA ALA A 49 -19.97 -1.22 -3.31
C ALA A 49 -18.62 -1.09 -4.05
N ARG A 50 -18.17 0.13 -4.34
CA ARG A 50 -16.88 0.41 -4.96
C ARG A 50 -15.72 -0.07 -4.09
N LEU A 51 -15.71 0.32 -2.82
CA LEU A 51 -14.68 -0.08 -1.84
C LEU A 51 -14.66 -1.59 -1.60
N THR A 52 -15.82 -2.23 -1.59
CA THR A 52 -15.91 -3.71 -1.45
C THR A 52 -15.23 -4.42 -2.62
N LYS A 53 -15.43 -3.94 -3.85
CA LYS A 53 -14.77 -4.49 -5.05
C LYS A 53 -13.26 -4.27 -5.00
N GLU A 54 -12.81 -3.07 -4.62
CA GLU A 54 -11.39 -2.75 -4.49
C GLU A 54 -10.70 -3.61 -3.43
N ARG A 55 -11.32 -3.77 -2.24
CA ARG A 55 -10.82 -4.67 -1.19
C ARG A 55 -10.68 -6.11 -1.68
N LYS A 56 -11.63 -6.63 -2.46
CA LYS A 56 -11.55 -7.98 -3.02
C LYS A 56 -10.35 -8.13 -3.96
N LYS A 57 -10.15 -7.17 -4.87
CA LYS A 57 -9.01 -7.15 -5.79
C LYS A 57 -7.67 -7.13 -5.05
N LEU A 58 -7.54 -6.27 -4.05
CA LEU A 58 -6.33 -6.18 -3.22
C LEU A 58 -6.06 -7.49 -2.47
N HIS A 59 -7.10 -8.18 -2.01
CA HIS A 59 -6.94 -9.47 -1.34
C HIS A 59 -6.46 -10.57 -2.30
N GLU A 60 -6.98 -10.60 -3.53
CA GLU A 60 -6.51 -11.52 -4.59
C GLU A 60 -5.05 -11.24 -4.97
N GLU A 61 -4.67 -9.96 -5.16
CA GLU A 61 -3.30 -9.56 -5.45
C GLU A 61 -2.33 -9.90 -4.32
N LEU A 62 -2.75 -9.71 -3.06
CA LEU A 62 -1.95 -10.07 -1.88
C LEU A 62 -1.75 -11.59 -1.79
N GLY A 63 -2.78 -12.39 -2.08
CA GLY A 63 -2.66 -13.85 -2.13
C GLY A 63 -1.71 -14.33 -3.25
N ALA A 64 -1.80 -13.73 -4.44
CA ALA A 64 -0.87 -14.02 -5.53
C ALA A 64 0.58 -13.65 -5.18
N LEU A 65 0.77 -12.50 -4.53
CA LEU A 65 2.08 -12.07 -4.06
C LEU A 65 2.63 -13.02 -3.01
N GLN A 66 1.82 -13.43 -2.02
CA GLN A 66 2.22 -14.42 -1.01
C GLN A 66 2.65 -15.74 -1.65
N LEU A 67 1.89 -16.25 -2.63
CA LEU A 67 2.26 -17.45 -3.38
C LEU A 67 3.57 -17.28 -4.16
N SER A 68 3.85 -16.10 -4.71
CA SER A 68 5.13 -15.82 -5.38
C SER A 68 6.30 -15.67 -4.41
N MET A 69 6.02 -15.35 -3.14
CA MET A 69 7.00 -15.15 -2.08
C MET A 69 7.21 -16.38 -1.19
N THR A 70 6.43 -17.46 -1.36
CA THR A 70 6.67 -18.68 -0.57
C THR A 70 8.06 -19.23 -0.87
N SER A 71 8.83 -19.46 0.19
CA SER A 71 10.14 -20.10 0.14
C SER A 71 10.10 -21.41 -0.62
N VAL A 72 11.12 -21.66 -1.43
CA VAL A 72 11.28 -22.93 -2.16
C VAL A 72 11.89 -23.97 -1.19
N GLU A 73 11.56 -25.25 -1.35
CA GLU A 73 12.05 -26.34 -0.47
C GLU A 73 13.58 -26.34 -0.34
N ASP A 74 14.28 -26.04 -1.44
CA ASP A 74 15.75 -25.99 -1.50
C ASP A 74 16.34 -24.59 -1.27
N GLU A 75 15.61 -23.68 -0.59
CA GLU A 75 16.13 -22.35 -0.29
C GLU A 75 17.31 -22.45 0.70
N PRO A 76 18.52 -21.98 0.32
CA PRO A 76 19.69 -22.08 1.18
C PRO A 76 19.52 -21.17 2.40
N GLU A 77 20.06 -21.59 3.54
CA GLU A 77 19.99 -20.82 4.80
C GLU A 77 20.54 -19.40 4.65
N THR A 78 21.50 -19.21 3.75
CA THR A 78 22.11 -17.91 3.43
C THR A 78 21.20 -16.96 2.67
N ALA A 79 20.13 -17.45 2.05
CA ALA A 79 19.13 -16.66 1.35
C ALA A 79 17.89 -16.37 2.23
N ARG A 80 17.72 -17.10 3.34
CA ARG A 80 16.59 -16.90 4.25
C ARG A 80 16.58 -15.50 4.83
N GLY A 81 15.42 -14.86 4.78
CA GLY A 81 15.21 -13.53 5.35
C GLY A 81 15.66 -12.38 4.45
N LEU A 82 16.20 -12.66 3.25
CA LEU A 82 16.41 -11.62 2.25
C LEU A 82 15.05 -11.17 1.70
N SER A 83 14.74 -9.90 1.89
CA SER A 83 13.44 -9.31 1.55
C SER A 83 13.54 -8.34 0.37
N THR A 84 14.75 -7.91 0.03
CA THR A 84 15.00 -6.94 -1.05
C THR A 84 16.04 -7.44 -2.05
N ARG A 85 15.95 -6.93 -3.29
CA ARG A 85 16.97 -7.17 -4.31
C ARG A 85 18.36 -6.67 -3.88
N ALA A 86 18.44 -5.58 -3.11
CA ALA A 86 19.71 -5.05 -2.64
C ALA A 86 20.42 -6.03 -1.69
N GLU A 87 19.69 -6.59 -0.73
CA GLU A 87 20.20 -7.62 0.20
C GLU A 87 20.70 -8.86 -0.56
N LEU A 88 19.94 -9.31 -1.57
CA LEU A 88 20.35 -10.42 -2.43
C LEU A 88 21.65 -10.14 -3.20
N ILE A 89 21.75 -8.96 -3.83
CA ILE A 89 22.94 -8.57 -4.59
C ILE A 89 24.17 -8.48 -3.67
N GLU A 90 24.01 -7.94 -2.47
CA GLU A 90 25.10 -7.87 -1.50
C GLU A 90 25.53 -9.26 -1.04
N LYS A 91 24.58 -10.17 -0.79
CA LYS A 91 24.90 -11.54 -0.42
C LYS A 91 25.63 -12.30 -1.53
N ILE A 92 25.20 -12.12 -2.79
CA ILE A 92 25.89 -12.66 -3.97
C ILE A 92 27.32 -12.13 -4.07
N ARG A 93 27.52 -10.83 -3.84
CA ARG A 93 28.85 -10.20 -3.87
C ARG A 93 29.79 -10.83 -2.83
N VAL A 94 29.32 -11.00 -1.60
CA VAL A 94 30.09 -11.63 -0.52
C VAL A 94 30.44 -13.08 -0.87
N LEU A 95 29.45 -13.89 -1.26
CA LEU A 95 29.68 -15.28 -1.66
C LEU A 95 30.65 -15.40 -2.84
N GLY A 96 30.58 -14.48 -3.81
CA GLY A 96 31.52 -14.43 -4.92
C GLY A 96 32.96 -14.18 -4.47
N GLN A 97 33.16 -13.31 -3.48
CA GLN A 97 34.49 -13.08 -2.89
C GLN A 97 34.99 -14.31 -2.14
N ASP A 98 34.15 -14.94 -1.32
CA ASP A 98 34.51 -16.14 -0.54
C ASP A 98 34.96 -17.29 -1.46
N VAL A 99 34.30 -17.47 -2.61
CA VAL A 99 34.68 -18.47 -3.62
C VAL A 99 36.04 -18.14 -4.25
N LEU A 100 36.27 -16.87 -4.61
CA LEU A 100 37.56 -16.45 -5.19
C LEU A 100 38.71 -16.65 -4.20
N ASP A 101 38.50 -16.29 -2.93
CA ASP A 101 39.49 -16.46 -1.87
C ASP A 101 39.80 -17.94 -1.63
N GLY A 102 38.78 -18.79 -1.64
CA GLY A 102 38.93 -20.24 -1.51
C GLY A 102 39.71 -20.87 -2.68
N VAL A 103 39.44 -20.45 -3.91
CA VAL A 103 40.17 -20.91 -5.10
C VAL A 103 41.64 -20.49 -5.03
N LYS A 104 41.92 -19.23 -4.65
CA LYS A 104 43.28 -18.74 -4.48
C LYS A 104 44.04 -19.56 -3.43
N PHE A 105 43.43 -19.77 -2.27
CA PHE A 105 44.01 -20.59 -1.21
C PHE A 105 44.33 -22.03 -1.68
N GLY A 106 43.40 -22.67 -2.39
CA GLY A 106 43.59 -24.01 -2.92
C GLY A 106 44.73 -24.08 -3.94
N PHE A 107 44.85 -23.06 -4.80
CA PHE A 107 45.94 -22.92 -5.77
C PHE A 107 47.29 -22.75 -5.08
N ASP A 108 47.40 -21.80 -4.14
CA ASP A 108 48.64 -21.54 -3.39
C ASP A 108 49.12 -22.80 -2.65
N ASN A 109 48.21 -23.52 -2.01
CA ASN A 109 48.51 -24.79 -1.35
C ASN A 109 49.02 -25.87 -2.33
N ALA A 110 48.43 -25.98 -3.54
CA ALA A 110 48.91 -26.92 -4.56
C ALA A 110 50.30 -26.54 -5.09
N VAL A 111 50.56 -25.25 -5.29
CA VAL A 111 51.86 -24.72 -5.68
C VAL A 111 52.91 -25.03 -4.62
N ASP A 112 52.60 -24.81 -3.34
CA ASP A 112 53.51 -25.11 -2.23
C ASP A 112 53.83 -26.60 -2.14
N GLN A 113 52.82 -27.47 -2.29
CA GLN A 113 53.02 -28.93 -2.33
C GLN A 113 53.93 -29.35 -3.49
N LEU A 114 53.76 -28.76 -4.69
CA LEU A 114 54.60 -29.06 -5.85
C LEU A 114 56.05 -28.62 -5.64
N LYS A 115 56.28 -27.46 -5.01
CA LYS A 115 57.62 -26.96 -4.68
C LYS A 115 58.33 -27.87 -3.67
N VAL A 116 57.60 -28.44 -2.71
CA VAL A 116 58.15 -29.42 -1.75
C VAL A 116 58.63 -30.68 -2.46
N LEU A 117 57.86 -31.19 -3.43
CA LEU A 117 58.22 -32.41 -4.17
C LEU A 117 59.28 -32.18 -5.26
N ASN A 118 59.33 -30.97 -5.85
CA ASN A 118 60.21 -30.64 -6.97
C ASN A 118 60.99 -29.34 -6.70
N PRO A 119 61.96 -29.35 -5.77
CA PRO A 119 62.60 -28.13 -5.27
C PRO A 119 63.45 -27.38 -6.32
N THR A 120 63.83 -28.04 -7.42
CA THR A 120 64.66 -27.45 -8.48
C THR A 120 63.84 -26.96 -9.69
N VAL A 121 62.52 -27.15 -9.68
CA VAL A 121 61.64 -26.75 -10.78
C VAL A 121 61.01 -25.40 -10.48
N GLU A 122 61.19 -24.43 -11.37
CA GLU A 122 60.48 -23.15 -11.31
C GLU A 122 59.08 -23.30 -11.92
N LEU A 123 58.06 -22.92 -11.15
CA LEU A 123 56.67 -22.93 -11.59
C LEU A 123 56.27 -21.52 -12.04
N ASN A 124 55.66 -21.41 -13.23
CA ASN A 124 55.01 -20.18 -13.65
C ASN A 124 53.61 -20.09 -13.02
N THR A 125 53.37 -19.06 -12.19
CA THR A 125 52.09 -18.80 -11.50
C THR A 125 51.41 -17.50 -11.95
N GLU A 126 51.83 -16.92 -13.08
CA GLU A 126 51.26 -15.68 -13.61
C GLU A 126 49.76 -15.81 -13.91
N GLY A 127 48.99 -14.76 -13.61
CA GLY A 127 47.56 -14.67 -13.92
C GLY A 127 46.61 -15.19 -12.84
N LEU A 128 47.13 -15.86 -11.81
CA LEU A 128 46.35 -16.35 -10.66
C LEU A 128 46.87 -15.85 -9.30
N SER A 129 47.99 -15.13 -9.30
CA SER A 129 48.63 -14.56 -8.09
C SER A 129 48.14 -13.16 -7.76
#